data_AF-A0A2W2AK46-F1
#
_entry.id   AF-A0A2W2AK46-F1
#
_cell.length_a   1.000
_cell.length_b   1.000
_cell.length_c   1.000
_cell.angle_alpha   90.00
_cell.angle_beta   90.00
_cell.angle_gamma   90.00
#
_symmetry.space_group_name_H-M   'P 1'
#
loop_
_entity.id
_entity.type
_entity.pdbx_description
1 polymer ?
#
loop_
_entity_poly.entity_id
_entity_poly.type
_entity_poly.pdbx_seq_one_letter_code
_entity_poly.pdbx_strand_id
1 'polypeptide(L)'
;MTGQRFSDVHKVLDRENYDGKSIRIFQEKTNALVAIPKHSKLENHLDVLFEKYPQGFPVISNQKFNDYLKEICELAKFNQKHQWVKLVGKQKVTESDFRYNLITSHTGRRTFCTIALKKGIDSELIMKVTGHKNYEQFRAYVKVDDEDLETAFSEKF
;
A
#
# COMPACT_ATOMS: atom_id res chain seq x y z
N MET A 1 0.22 2.64 8.11
CA MET A 1 -0.20 2.03 6.81
C MET A 1 -0.12 0.53 6.97
N THR A 2 -1.08 -0.23 6.43
CA THR A 2 -1.25 -1.68 6.74
C THR A 2 -0.93 -2.63 5.57
N GLY A 3 -0.71 -2.10 4.36
CA GLY A 3 -0.38 -2.90 3.18
C GLY A 3 -1.51 -3.79 2.64
N GLN A 4 -2.73 -3.67 3.15
CA GLN A 4 -3.87 -4.50 2.76
C GLN A 4 -4.48 -4.06 1.41
N ARG A 5 -5.24 -4.96 0.79
CA ARG A 5 -6.02 -4.65 -0.41
C ARG A 5 -7.21 -3.79 0.00
N PHE A 6 -7.71 -2.95 -0.92
CA PHE A 6 -8.91 -2.15 -0.69
C PHE A 6 -10.09 -2.99 -0.17
N SER A 7 -10.30 -4.16 -0.76
CA SER A 7 -11.35 -5.11 -0.36
C SER A 7 -11.24 -5.52 1.11
N ASP A 8 -10.04 -5.59 1.68
CA ASP A 8 -9.80 -6.01 3.06
C ASP A 8 -9.77 -4.80 4.04
N VAL A 9 -9.81 -3.55 3.56
CA VAL A 9 -9.66 -2.33 4.40
C VAL A 9 -10.77 -2.21 5.43
N HIS A 10 -12.02 -2.53 5.08
CA HIS A 10 -13.14 -2.45 6.03
C HIS A 10 -12.92 -3.35 7.25
N LYS A 11 -12.28 -4.52 7.07
CA LYS A 11 -11.92 -5.43 8.16
C LYS A 11 -10.80 -4.88 9.03
N VAL A 12 -9.83 -4.19 8.40
CA VAL A 12 -8.75 -3.50 9.14
C VAL A 12 -9.30 -2.38 10.02
N LEU A 13 -10.36 -1.73 9.56
CA LEU A 13 -11.04 -0.62 10.24
C LEU A 13 -12.17 -1.09 11.16
N ASP A 14 -12.30 -2.38 11.40
CA ASP A 14 -13.26 -2.94 12.34
C ASP A 14 -12.57 -3.18 13.69
N ARG A 15 -13.09 -2.52 14.74
CA ARG A 15 -12.58 -2.62 16.12
C ARG A 15 -12.58 -4.04 16.66
N GLU A 16 -13.45 -4.92 16.17
CA GLU A 16 -13.54 -6.31 16.65
C GLU A 16 -12.34 -7.14 16.22
N ASN A 17 -11.65 -6.74 15.14
CA ASN A 17 -10.45 -7.41 14.65
C ASN A 17 -9.17 -7.00 15.43
N TYR A 18 -9.30 -6.21 16.50
CA TYR A 18 -8.19 -5.73 17.31
C TYR A 18 -8.01 -6.55 18.58
N ASP A 19 -6.83 -7.14 18.75
CA ASP A 19 -6.45 -7.89 19.97
C ASP A 19 -5.60 -7.06 20.94
N GLY A 20 -5.53 -5.74 20.75
CA GLY A 20 -4.68 -4.83 21.53
C GLY A 20 -3.22 -4.78 21.09
N LYS A 21 -2.70 -5.75 20.31
CA LYS A 21 -1.32 -5.75 19.79
C LYS A 21 -1.26 -5.68 18.26
N SER A 22 -2.23 -6.30 17.60
CA SER A 22 -2.29 -6.50 16.17
C SER A 22 -3.72 -6.45 15.65
N ILE A 23 -3.85 -6.28 14.34
CA ILE A 23 -5.12 -6.37 13.63
C ILE A 23 -5.13 -7.72 12.93
N ARG A 24 -6.12 -8.57 13.23
CA ARG A 24 -6.21 -9.92 12.66
C ARG A 24 -7.39 -10.00 11.72
N ILE A 25 -7.14 -10.32 10.45
CA ILE A 25 -8.19 -10.39 9.44
C ILE A 25 -8.02 -11.62 8.55
N PHE A 26 -9.14 -12.15 8.06
CA PHE A 26 -9.17 -13.08 6.95
C PHE A 26 -9.25 -12.31 5.63
N GLN A 27 -8.19 -12.43 4.81
CA GLN A 27 -8.13 -11.80 3.50
C GLN A 27 -9.07 -12.48 2.50
N GLU A 28 -9.84 -11.70 1.73
CA GLU A 28 -10.81 -12.24 0.75
C GLU A 28 -10.14 -12.99 -0.39
N LYS A 29 -9.07 -12.43 -0.95
CA LYS A 29 -8.45 -12.98 -2.17
C LYS A 29 -7.69 -14.28 -1.91
N THR A 30 -7.09 -14.42 -0.74
CA THR A 30 -6.13 -15.49 -0.44
C THR A 30 -6.66 -16.50 0.57
N ASN A 31 -7.77 -16.18 1.25
CA ASN A 31 -8.34 -16.91 2.38
C ASN A 31 -7.31 -17.17 3.48
N ALA A 32 -6.36 -16.26 3.66
CA ALA A 32 -5.33 -16.34 4.69
C ALA A 32 -5.69 -15.46 5.88
N LEU A 33 -5.54 -16.00 7.09
CA LEU A 33 -5.50 -15.20 8.31
C LEU A 33 -4.16 -14.48 8.35
N VAL A 34 -4.20 -13.15 8.39
CA VAL A 34 -3.00 -12.31 8.53
C VAL A 34 -3.08 -11.50 9.81
N ALA A 35 -1.93 -11.31 10.45
CA ALA A 35 -1.78 -10.42 11.60
C ALA A 35 -0.95 -9.21 11.16
N ILE A 36 -1.52 -8.02 11.30
CA ILE A 36 -0.90 -6.75 10.93
C ILE A 36 -0.38 -6.12 12.24
N PRO A 37 0.95 -6.02 12.42
CA PRO A 37 1.51 -5.39 13.62
C PRO A 37 1.13 -3.92 13.70
N LYS A 38 0.76 -3.45 14.91
CA LYS A 38 0.58 -2.02 15.15
C LYS A 38 1.95 -1.35 15.25
N HIS A 39 2.08 -0.23 14.55
CA HIS A 39 3.15 0.74 14.79
C HIS A 39 2.51 1.99 15.40
N SER A 40 3.23 2.73 16.24
CA SER A 40 2.70 3.87 17.01
C SER A 40 1.87 4.86 16.17
N LYS A 41 2.35 5.20 14.97
CA LYS A 41 1.62 6.09 14.06
C LYS A 41 0.25 5.53 13.61
N LEU A 42 0.12 4.22 13.43
CA LEU A 42 -1.15 3.60 13.03
C LEU A 42 -2.14 3.63 14.18
N GLU A 43 -1.69 3.33 15.39
CA GLU A 43 -2.50 3.35 16.62
C GLU A 43 -3.14 4.71 16.84
N ASN A 44 -2.33 5.77 16.86
CA ASN A 44 -2.83 7.14 17.03
C ASN A 44 -3.88 7.54 15.98
N HIS A 45 -3.70 7.10 14.72
CA HIS A 45 -4.68 7.39 13.67
C HIS A 45 -5.97 6.58 13.84
N LEU A 46 -5.88 5.33 14.27
CA LEU A 46 -7.05 4.48 14.48
C LEU A 46 -7.89 4.96 15.64
N ASP A 47 -7.29 5.39 16.74
CA ASP A 47 -8.02 5.92 17.90
C ASP A 47 -8.87 7.14 17.49
N VAL A 48 -8.25 8.11 16.80
CA VAL A 48 -8.95 9.28 16.25
C VAL A 48 -10.07 8.89 15.30
N LEU A 49 -9.85 7.87 14.46
CA LEU A 49 -10.86 7.43 13.51
C LEU A 49 -12.02 6.69 14.21
N PHE A 50 -11.75 5.86 15.21
CA PHE A 50 -12.79 5.16 15.98
C PHE A 50 -13.63 6.10 16.82
N GLU A 51 -13.03 7.15 17.39
CA GLU A 51 -13.76 8.22 18.07
C GLU A 51 -14.66 9.01 17.11
N LYS A 52 -14.16 9.31 15.91
CA LYS A 52 -14.92 10.05 14.89
C LYS A 52 -16.04 9.23 14.26
N TYR A 53 -15.85 7.92 14.14
CA TYR A 53 -16.78 6.98 13.51
C TYR A 53 -17.19 5.86 14.48
N PRO A 54 -17.89 6.18 15.59
CA PRO A 54 -18.21 5.20 16.63
C PRO A 54 -19.18 4.10 16.14
N GLN A 55 -19.96 4.38 15.11
CA GLN A 55 -20.91 3.45 14.48
C GLN A 55 -20.30 2.70 13.27
N GLY A 56 -18.99 2.80 13.07
CA GLY A 56 -18.30 2.22 11.93
C GLY A 56 -18.11 3.19 10.76
N PHE A 57 -17.26 2.78 9.83
CA PHE A 57 -16.82 3.62 8.71
C PHE A 57 -17.82 3.58 7.55
N PRO A 58 -17.93 4.69 6.78
CA PRO A 58 -18.69 4.66 5.54
C PRO A 58 -18.07 3.67 4.56
N VAL A 59 -18.92 2.82 3.99
CA VAL A 59 -18.51 1.88 2.93
C VAL A 59 -18.58 2.61 1.60
N ILE A 60 -17.45 2.64 0.89
CA ILE A 60 -17.36 3.23 -0.45
C ILE A 60 -16.85 2.20 -1.45
N SER A 61 -17.09 2.45 -2.74
CA SER A 61 -16.54 1.61 -3.80
C SER A 61 -15.04 1.87 -3.97
N ASN A 62 -14.30 0.89 -4.52
CA ASN A 62 -12.88 1.08 -4.86
C ASN A 62 -12.68 2.23 -5.85
N GLN A 63 -13.64 2.45 -6.75
CA GLN A 63 -13.59 3.56 -7.69
C GLN A 63 -13.67 4.89 -6.95
N LYS A 64 -14.66 5.06 -6.07
CA LYS A 64 -14.80 6.29 -5.28
C LYS A 64 -13.61 6.52 -4.35
N PHE A 65 -13.06 5.45 -3.76
CA PHE A 65 -11.83 5.52 -2.98
C PHE A 65 -10.65 6.03 -3.82
N ASN A 66 -10.47 5.52 -5.04
CA ASN A 66 -9.41 5.98 -5.92
C ASN A 66 -9.64 7.43 -6.37
N ASP A 67 -10.89 7.84 -6.59
CA ASP A 67 -11.20 9.23 -6.93
C ASP A 67 -10.79 10.18 -5.79
N TYR A 68 -11.16 9.85 -4.54
CA TYR A 68 -10.73 10.62 -3.36
C TYR A 68 -9.22 10.60 -3.18
N LEU A 69 -8.55 9.48 -3.47
CA LEU A 69 -7.09 9.40 -3.38
C LEU A 69 -6.41 10.33 -4.39
N LYS A 70 -6.93 10.41 -5.62
CA LYS A 70 -6.43 11.34 -6.65
C LYS A 70 -6.61 12.79 -6.20
N GLU A 71 -7.78 13.15 -5.67
CA GLU A 71 -8.07 14.48 -5.15
C GLU A 71 -7.10 14.85 -4.01
N ILE A 72 -6.88 13.96 -3.04
CA ILE A 72 -5.91 14.17 -1.95
C ILE A 72 -4.51 14.37 -2.52
N CYS A 73 -4.10 13.59 -3.52
CA CYS A 73 -2.78 13.69 -4.12
C CYS A 73 -2.59 14.98 -4.95
N GLU A 74 -3.64 15.46 -5.61
CA GLU A 74 -3.64 16.74 -6.32
C GLU A 74 -3.52 17.92 -5.35
N LEU A 75 -4.29 17.90 -4.25
CA LEU A 75 -4.18 18.90 -3.18
C LEU A 75 -2.80 18.88 -2.52
N ALA A 76 -2.19 17.70 -2.40
CA ALA A 76 -0.82 17.52 -1.93
C ALA A 76 0.25 17.92 -2.98
N LYS A 77 -0.17 18.43 -4.14
CA LYS A 77 0.68 18.93 -5.23
C LYS A 77 1.56 17.85 -5.88
N PHE A 78 1.08 16.60 -5.98
CA PHE A 78 1.73 15.56 -6.78
C PHE A 78 1.51 15.76 -8.30
N ASN A 79 1.78 16.97 -8.78
CA ASN A 79 1.44 17.47 -10.12
C ASN A 79 2.59 17.29 -11.13
N GLN A 80 3.57 16.45 -10.82
CA GLN A 80 4.62 16.08 -11.78
C GLN A 80 4.00 15.22 -12.89
N LYS A 81 4.35 15.48 -14.15
CA LYS A 81 3.95 14.61 -15.26
C LYS A 81 4.81 13.35 -15.29
N HIS A 82 4.18 12.22 -15.56
CA HIS A 82 4.84 10.95 -15.81
C HIS A 82 4.51 10.50 -17.24
N GLN A 83 5.52 10.04 -17.96
CA GLN A 83 5.40 9.54 -19.32
C GLN A 83 5.73 8.05 -19.34
N TRP A 84 4.93 7.27 -20.09
CA TRP A 84 5.19 5.86 -20.30
C TRP A 84 4.87 5.48 -21.75
N VAL A 85 5.49 4.40 -22.20
CA VAL A 85 5.27 3.85 -23.54
C VAL A 85 4.43 2.60 -23.42
N LYS A 86 3.34 2.54 -24.19
CA LYS A 86 2.49 1.37 -24.32
C LYS A 86 2.55 0.84 -25.76
N LEU A 87 2.51 -0.48 -25.91
CA LEU A 87 2.33 -1.10 -27.21
C LEU A 87 0.83 -1.25 -27.49
N VAL A 88 0.37 -0.67 -28.60
CA VAL A 88 -0.98 -0.83 -29.13
C VAL A 88 -0.86 -1.49 -30.50
N GLY A 89 -1.11 -2.80 -30.55
CA GLY A 89 -0.80 -3.61 -31.73
C GLY A 89 0.71 -3.63 -32.00
N LYS A 90 1.13 -3.18 -33.19
CA LYS A 90 2.55 -3.05 -33.58
C LYS A 90 3.13 -1.66 -33.32
N GLN A 91 2.34 -0.71 -32.85
CA GLN A 91 2.77 0.68 -32.65
C GLN A 91 3.12 0.96 -31.19
N LYS A 92 4.21 1.70 -30.98
CA LYS A 92 4.56 2.28 -29.67
C LYS A 92 3.86 3.63 -29.54
N VAL A 93 2.99 3.76 -28.54
CA VAL A 93 2.28 4.99 -28.21
C VAL A 93 2.84 5.52 -26.89
N THR A 94 3.28 6.78 -26.89
CA THR A 94 3.69 7.47 -25.67
C THR A 94 2.48 8.15 -25.07
N GLU A 95 2.18 7.83 -23.82
CA GLU A 95 1.14 8.48 -23.03
C GLU A 95 1.80 9.30 -21.91
N SER A 96 1.08 10.32 -21.45
CA SER A 96 1.53 11.14 -20.33
C SER A 96 0.35 11.58 -19.50
N ASP A 97 0.51 11.56 -18.18
CA ASP A 97 -0.49 12.07 -17.25
C ASP A 97 0.20 12.62 -15.99
N PHE A 98 -0.53 13.35 -15.17
CA PHE A 98 -0.06 13.77 -13.86
C PHE A 98 0.06 12.57 -12.92
N ARG A 99 1.09 12.57 -12.05
CA ARG A 99 1.35 11.47 -11.11
C ARG A 99 0.14 11.18 -10.23
N TYR A 100 -0.57 12.20 -9.76
CA TYR A 100 -1.78 11.99 -8.95
C TYR A 100 -2.84 11.14 -9.68
N ASN A 101 -3.01 11.27 -11.00
CA ASN A 101 -3.97 10.48 -11.78
C ASN A 101 -3.61 8.99 -11.89
N LEU A 102 -2.34 8.65 -11.68
CA LEU A 102 -1.82 7.29 -11.72
C LEU A 102 -1.83 6.60 -10.35
N ILE A 103 -2.13 7.33 -9.28
CA ILE A 103 -2.17 6.79 -7.92
C ILE A 103 -3.50 6.08 -7.67
N THR A 104 -3.41 4.87 -7.14
CA THR A 104 -4.57 4.04 -6.76
C THR A 104 -4.31 3.36 -5.41
N SER A 105 -5.32 2.70 -4.86
CA SER A 105 -5.17 1.83 -3.69
C SER A 105 -4.05 0.80 -3.86
N HIS A 106 -3.86 0.28 -5.08
CA HIS A 106 -2.75 -0.63 -5.36
C HIS A 106 -1.39 0.06 -5.22
N THR A 107 -1.24 1.29 -5.71
CA THR A 107 -0.02 2.10 -5.54
C THR A 107 0.35 2.22 -4.07
N GLY A 108 -0.62 2.50 -3.19
CA GLY A 108 -0.40 2.55 -1.74
C GLY A 108 0.14 1.23 -1.16
N ARG A 109 -0.40 0.08 -1.59
CA ARG A 109 0.14 -1.24 -1.20
C ARG A 109 1.56 -1.48 -1.72
N ARG A 110 1.87 -1.08 -2.96
CA ARG A 110 3.23 -1.19 -3.52
C ARG A 110 4.22 -0.35 -2.71
N THR A 111 3.87 0.91 -2.45
CA THR A 111 4.66 1.84 -1.64
C THR A 111 4.89 1.31 -0.24
N PHE A 112 3.88 0.69 0.39
CA PHE A 112 4.05 0.02 1.69
C PHE A 112 5.13 -1.08 1.64
N CYS A 113 5.05 -1.98 0.65
CA CYS A 113 6.04 -3.06 0.51
C CYS A 113 7.45 -2.51 0.30
N THR A 114 7.62 -1.55 -0.62
CA THR A 114 8.93 -0.95 -0.91
C THR A 114 9.50 -0.21 0.30
N ILE A 115 8.69 0.59 1.01
CA ILE A 115 9.15 1.27 2.24
C ILE A 115 9.54 0.26 3.32
N ALA A 116 8.78 -0.82 3.49
CA ALA A 116 9.10 -1.85 4.47
C ALA A 116 10.44 -2.55 4.16
N LEU A 117 10.69 -2.84 2.89
CA LEU A 117 11.97 -3.39 2.43
C LEU A 117 13.13 -2.41 2.66
N LYS A 118 12.97 -1.14 2.28
CA LYS A 118 14.00 -0.09 2.52
C LYS A 118 14.27 0.13 4.01
N LYS A 119 13.32 -0.20 4.88
CA LYS A 119 13.51 -0.22 6.35
C LYS A 119 14.16 -1.50 6.89
N GLY A 120 14.61 -2.40 6.03
CA GLY A 120 15.26 -3.65 6.41
C GLY A 120 14.32 -4.72 6.97
N ILE A 121 13.00 -4.58 6.77
CA ILE A 121 12.06 -5.63 7.17
C ILE A 121 12.20 -6.80 6.20
N ASP A 122 12.38 -8.00 6.76
CA ASP A 122 12.54 -9.21 5.97
C ASP A 122 11.34 -9.44 5.01
N SER A 123 11.67 -9.89 3.80
CA SER A 123 10.70 -10.09 2.73
C SER A 123 9.62 -11.11 3.09
N GLU A 124 9.95 -12.16 3.84
CA GLU A 124 8.99 -13.18 4.27
C GLU A 124 7.97 -12.58 5.25
N LEU A 125 8.43 -11.71 6.16
CA LEU A 125 7.55 -11.00 7.09
C LEU A 125 6.58 -10.08 6.34
N ILE A 126 7.08 -9.32 5.35
CA ILE A 126 6.24 -8.44 4.54
C ILE A 126 5.23 -9.27 3.74
N MET A 127 5.66 -10.38 3.13
CA MET A 127 4.80 -11.28 2.39
C MET A 127 3.71 -11.90 3.27
N LYS A 128 4.05 -12.25 4.52
CA LYS A 128 3.09 -12.77 5.51
C LYS A 128 2.03 -11.74 5.88
N VAL A 129 2.42 -10.49 6.13
CA VAL A 129 1.47 -9.40 6.47
C VAL A 129 0.60 -9.04 5.27
N THR A 130 1.19 -8.96 4.08
CA THR A 130 0.49 -8.56 2.87
C THR A 130 -0.29 -9.70 2.23
N GLY A 131 0.00 -10.95 2.57
CA GLY A 131 -0.63 -12.15 2.01
C GLY A 131 -0.19 -12.43 0.58
N HIS A 132 1.10 -12.28 0.27
CA HIS A 132 1.67 -12.80 -0.97
C HIS A 132 2.10 -14.25 -0.74
N LYS A 133 1.56 -15.19 -1.55
CA LYS A 133 1.92 -16.62 -1.46
C LYS A 133 3.14 -16.97 -2.33
N ASN A 134 3.32 -16.27 -3.44
CA ASN A 134 4.42 -16.52 -4.38
C ASN A 134 5.45 -15.38 -4.29
N TYR A 135 6.71 -15.74 -4.04
CA TYR A 135 7.82 -14.80 -4.01
C TYR A 135 8.06 -14.12 -5.35
N GLU A 136 7.79 -14.76 -6.49
CA GLU A 136 7.90 -14.16 -7.82
C GLU A 136 6.98 -12.94 -7.98
N GLN A 137 5.78 -12.98 -7.39
CA GLN A 137 4.87 -11.84 -7.36
C GLN A 137 5.42 -10.70 -6.49
N PHE A 138 6.17 -11.05 -5.45
CA PHE A 138 6.78 -10.10 -4.54
C PHE A 138 8.11 -9.54 -5.06
N ARG A 139 8.81 -10.28 -5.94
CA ARG A 139 10.10 -9.89 -6.53
C ARG A 139 10.05 -8.52 -7.23
N ALA A 140 8.88 -8.12 -7.73
CA ALA A 140 8.67 -6.79 -8.30
C ALA A 140 8.91 -5.63 -7.30
N TYR A 141 8.80 -5.88 -5.99
CA TYR A 141 9.06 -4.91 -4.92
C TYR A 141 10.49 -4.98 -4.37
N VAL A 142 11.16 -6.12 -4.55
CA VAL A 142 12.53 -6.41 -4.07
C VAL A 142 13.58 -5.89 -5.03
N LYS A 143 13.20 -5.39 -6.22
CA LYS A 143 14.15 -4.84 -7.16
C LYS A 143 14.90 -3.68 -6.51
N VAL A 144 16.17 -3.92 -6.23
CA VAL A 144 17.14 -2.91 -5.80
C VAL A 144 17.28 -1.93 -6.96
N ASP A 145 16.97 -0.66 -6.71
CA ASP A 145 17.28 0.42 -7.63
C ASP A 145 18.72 0.92 -7.40
N ASP A 146 19.28 1.68 -8.34
CA ASP A 146 20.66 2.17 -8.22
C ASP A 146 20.85 3.05 -6.97
N GLU A 147 19.80 3.77 -6.54
CA GLU A 147 19.77 4.53 -5.28
C GLU A 147 19.89 3.62 -4.04
N ASP A 148 19.22 2.47 -4.03
CA ASP A 148 19.30 1.48 -2.96
C ASP A 148 20.71 0.86 -2.87
N LEU A 149 21.39 0.66 -4.02
CA LEU A 149 22.78 0.20 -4.05
C LEU A 149 23.73 1.25 -3.45
N GLU A 150 23.64 2.50 -3.91
CA GLU A 150 24.50 3.58 -3.41
C GLU A 150 24.35 3.78 -1.90
N THR A 151 23.10 3.81 -1.42
CA THR A 151 22.80 3.94 0.01
C THR A 151 23.40 2.78 0.81
N ALA A 152 23.14 1.54 0.39
CA ALA A 152 23.59 0.35 1.12
C ALA A 152 25.12 0.23 1.22
N PHE A 153 25.85 0.67 0.18
CA PHE A 153 27.31 0.63 0.19
C PHE A 153 27.93 1.83 0.92
N SER A 154 27.28 2.99 0.92
CA SER A 154 27.74 4.17 1.69
C SER A 154 27.58 4.04 3.22
N GLU A 155 26.61 3.25 3.69
CA GLU A 155 26.35 3.07 5.12
C GLU A 155 27.14 1.89 5.75
N LYS A 156 27.71 1.01 4.94
CA LYS A 156 28.38 -0.23 5.39
C LYS A 156 29.88 -0.31 5.12
N PHE A 157 30.43 0.68 4.43
CA PHE A 157 31.87 0.86 4.19
C PHE A 157 32.27 2.29 4.54
#